data_AF-A0A9E7EWH3-F1
#
_entry.id   AF-A0A9E7EWH3-F1
#
_cell.length_a   1.000
_cell.length_b   1.000
_cell.length_c   1.000
_cell.angle_alpha   90.00
_cell.angle_beta   90.00
_cell.angle_gamma   90.00
#
_symmetry.space_group_name_H-M   'P 1'
#
loop_
_entity.id
_entity.type
_entity.pdbx_description
1 polymer ?
#
loop_
_entity_poly.entity_id
_entity_poly.type
_entity_poly.pdbx_seq_one_letter_code
_entity_poly.pdbx_strand_id
1 'polypeptide(L)' 'MLCRWIQDSRNQYAKVHLNAVNDEFKPYRCHTIMNCAHACPKGLNPTKQIESIKKLLLQ' A
#
# COMPACT_ATOMS: atom_id res chain seq x y z
N MET A 1 -5.30 2.72 3.42
CA MET A 1 -6.06 1.88 4.38
C MET A 1 -5.61 0.42 4.38
N LEU A 2 -5.42 -0.22 3.22
CA LEU A 2 -4.93 -1.61 3.14
C LEU A 2 -3.58 -1.86 3.83
N CYS A 3 -2.61 -0.96 3.65
CA CYS A 3 -1.28 -1.07 4.29
C CYS A 3 -1.37 -1.14 5.83
N ARG A 4 -2.37 -0.50 6.44
CA ARG A 4 -2.60 -0.56 7.89
C ARG A 4 -3.04 -1.96 8.33
N TRP A 5 -3.90 -2.62 7.55
CA TRP A 5 -4.31 -3.99 7.82
C TRP A 5 -3.20 -5.00 7.59
N ILE A 6 -2.36 -4.78 6.57
CA ILE A 6 -1.20 -5.64 6.28
C ILE A 6 -0.16 -5.56 7.40
N GLN A 7 0.04 -4.37 8.00
CA GLN A 7 1.01 -4.14 9.06
C GLN A 7 0.47 -4.38 10.48
N ASP A 8 -0.82 -4.70 10.62
CA ASP A 8 -1.41 -4.97 11.93
C ASP A 8 -1.00 -6.38 12.40
N SER A 9 -0.32 -6.48 13.55
CA SER A 9 0.14 -7.74 14.12
C SER A 9 -1.00 -8.70 14.49
N ARG A 10 -2.23 -8.19 14.63
CA ARG A 10 -3.42 -8.98 14.93
C ARG A 10 -4.04 -9.58 13.67
N ASN A 11 -3.63 -9.15 12.48
CA ASN A 11 -4.21 -9.62 11.24
C ASN A 11 -3.63 -10.99 10.84
N GLN A 12 -4.46 -12.01 10.93
CA GLN A 12 -4.11 -13.39 10.54
C GLN A 12 -4.15 -13.61 9.02
N TYR A 13 -4.73 -12.68 8.24
CA TYR A 13 -4.98 -12.82 6.80
C TYR A 13 -4.16 -11.86 5.93
N ALA A 14 -3.04 -11.35 6.44
CA ALA A 14 -2.20 -10.37 5.73
C ALA A 14 -1.78 -10.85 4.32
N LYS A 15 -1.44 -12.14 4.15
CA LYS A 15 -1.06 -12.73 2.85
C LYS A 15 -2.20 -12.73 1.84
N VAL A 16 -3.43 -13.03 2.27
CA VAL A 16 -4.62 -13.03 1.39
C VAL A 16 -4.88 -11.62 0.87
N HIS A 17 -4.77 -10.62 1.75
CA HIS A 17 -4.91 -9.21 1.38
C HIS A 17 -3.80 -8.74 0.45
N LEU A 18 -2.56 -9.20 0.66
CA LEU A 18 -1.43 -8.91 -0.23
C LEU A 18 -1.69 -9.46 -1.65
N ASN A 19 -2.10 -10.73 -1.75
CA ASN A 19 -2.41 -11.35 -3.04
C ASN A 19 -3.58 -10.66 -3.76
N ALA A 20 -4.58 -10.18 -3.03
CA ALA A 20 -5.70 -9.45 -3.62
C ALA A 20 -5.29 -8.13 -4.31
N VAL A 21 -4.11 -7.59 -3.98
CA VAL A 21 -3.55 -6.40 -4.62
C VAL A 21 -2.31 -6.65 -5.44
N ASN A 22 -1.85 -7.90 -5.55
CA ASN A 22 -0.74 -8.26 -6.42
C ASN A 22 -1.21 -8.36 -7.88
N ASP A 23 -1.47 -7.20 -8.48
CA ASP A 23 -1.98 -7.07 -9.85
C ASP A 23 -1.28 -5.91 -10.56
N GLU A 24 -0.97 -6.08 -11.85
CA GLU A 24 -0.23 -5.10 -12.66
C GLU A 24 -0.91 -3.73 -12.69
N PHE A 25 -2.24 -3.68 -12.64
CA PHE A 25 -3.00 -2.44 -12.70
C PHE A 25 -3.18 -1.74 -11.35
N LYS A 26 -2.72 -2.36 -10.26
CA LYS A 26 -2.93 -1.87 -8.88
C LYS A 26 -1.71 -1.15 -8.31
N PRO A 27 -0.79 -1.76 -7.53
CA PRO A 27 0.29 -0.99 -6.90
C PRO A 27 1.27 -0.47 -7.94
N TYR A 28 1.50 -1.21 -9.03
CA TYR A 28 2.51 -0.92 -10.03
C TYR A 28 2.18 0.32 -10.89
N ARG A 29 0.90 0.72 -11.00
CA ARG A 29 0.47 1.98 -11.63
C ARG A 29 0.84 3.25 -10.84
N CYS A 30 1.30 3.11 -9.59
CA CYS A 30 1.79 4.25 -8.84
C CYS A 30 3.20 4.63 -9.36
N HIS A 31 3.29 5.78 -10.02
CA HIS A 31 4.54 6.38 -10.52
C HIS A 31 5.22 7.33 -9.54
N THR A 32 4.87 7.28 -8.24
CA THR A 32 5.51 8.09 -7.18
C THR A 32 5.43 9.61 -7.45
N ILE A 33 4.35 10.07 -8.07
CA ILE A 33 4.10 11.50 -8.35
C ILE A 33 3.80 12.30 -7.06
N MET A 34 3.47 11.60 -5.95
CA MET A 34 3.22 12.18 -4.62
C MET A 34 2.02 13.11 -4.48
N ASN A 35 1.23 13.34 -5.54
CA ASN A 35 0.00 14.16 -5.46
C ASN A 35 -0.97 13.72 -4.35
N CYS A 36 -1.07 12.41 -4.11
CA CYS A 36 -1.93 11.88 -3.05
C CYS A 36 -1.47 12.23 -1.63
N ALA A 37 -0.16 12.45 -1.41
CA ALA A 37 0.37 12.89 -0.12
C ALA A 37 0.12 14.40 0.09
N HIS A 38 0.31 15.22 -0.94
CA HIS A 38 0.08 16.67 -0.88
C HIS A 38 -1.41 17.02 -0.75
N ALA A 39 -2.29 16.28 -1.44
CA ALA A 39 -3.73 16.52 -1.38
C ALA A 39 -4.38 16.02 -0.08
N CYS A 40 -3.66 15.28 0.77
CA CYS A 40 -4.28 14.63 1.92
C CYS A 40 -4.56 15.64 3.06
N PRO A 41 -5.84 15.93 3.39
CA PRO A 41 -6.17 16.87 4.46
C PRO A 41 -5.83 16.34 5.86
N LYS A 42 -5.47 15.05 5.96
CA LYS A 42 -5.09 14.38 7.21
C LYS A 42 -3.58 14.28 7.41
N GLY A 43 -2.77 14.82 6.49
CA GLY A 43 -1.31 14.73 6.56
C GLY A 43 -0.77 13.28 6.46
N LEU A 44 -1.58 12.36 5.93
CA LEU A 44 -1.13 10.99 5.68
C LEU A 44 -0.29 10.96 4.41
N ASN A 45 0.61 9.99 4.30
CA ASN A 45 1.42 9.77 3.11
C ASN A 45 1.03 8.43 2.44
N PRO A 46 0.06 8.43 1.51
CA PRO A 46 -0.38 7.22 0.81
C PRO A 46 0.72 6.64 -0.08
N THR A 47 1.61 7.46 -0.64
CA THR A 47 2.69 6.96 -1.50
C THR A 47 3.64 6.06 -0.73
N LYS A 48 4.06 6.47 0.47
CA LYS A 48 4.92 5.67 1.34
C LYS A 48 4.28 4.31 1.67
N GLN A 49 2.95 4.29 1.85
CA GLN A 49 2.20 3.04 2.08
C GLN A 49 2.19 2.13 0.84
N ILE A 50 2.03 2.69 -0.36
CA ILE A 50 2.08 1.93 -1.61
C ILE A 50 3.48 1.35 -1.84
N GLU A 51 4.53 2.11 -1.53
CA GLU A 51 5.91 1.60 -1.61
C GLU A 51 6.17 0.46 -0.63
N SER A 52 5.66 0.54 0.61
CA SER A 52 5.76 -0.58 1.56
C SER A 52 5.09 -1.84 1.02
N ILE A 53 3.92 -1.72 0.38
CA ILE A 53 3.22 -2.86 -0.24
C ILE A 53 4.04 -3.42 -1.41
N LYS A 54 4.60 -2.57 -2.29
CA LYS A 54 5.48 -3.01 -3.38
C LYS A 54 6.69 -3.79 -2.86
N LYS A 55 7.34 -3.31 -1.80
CA LYS A 55 8.48 -4.01 -1.18
C LYS A 55 8.10 -5.38 -0.64
N LEU A 56 6.94 -5.49 0.01
CA LEU A 56 6.42 -6.77 0.52
C LEU A 56 6.02 -7.76 -0.59
N LEU A 57 5.68 -7.27 -1.80
CA LEU A 57 5.36 -8.10 -2.96
C LEU A 57 6.60 -8.55 -3.75
N LEU A 58 7.71 -7.81 -3.63
CA LEU A 58 8.99 -8.09 -4.29
C LEU A 58 9.97 -8.91 -3.43
N GLN A 59 9.60 -9.20 -2.17
CA GLN A 59 10.32 -10.11 -1.25
C GLN A 59 9.79 -11.53 -1.35
#